data_AF-A0A352LPK4-F1
#
_entry.id   AF-A0A352LPK4-F1
#
_cell.length_a   1.000
_cell.length_b   1.000
_cell.length_c   1.000
_cell.angle_alpha   90.00
_cell.angle_beta   90.00
_cell.angle_gamma   90.00
#
_symmetry.space_group_name_H-M   'P 1'
#
loop_
_entity.id
_entity.type
_entity.pdbx_description
1 polymer ?
#
loop_
_entity_poly.entity_id
_entity_poly.type
_entity_poly.pdbx_seq_one_letter_code
_entity_poly.pdbx_strand_id
1 'polypeptide(L)'
;MDSAILWVLVALMIVIGIFLLRIPIIIAKKRNMPSGDVTIIAILSWAGLFFGITWVGALVWSILGTSLEEAAAPAASDALEAIRKLSELHDQGLITESEFAEKRRKLLERI
;
A
#
# COMPACT_ATOMS: atom_id res chain seq x y z
N MET A 1 -34.85 -32.58 12.70
CA MET A 1 -34.34 -31.20 12.84
C MET A 1 -35.26 -30.35 11.99
N ASP A 2 -35.98 -29.41 12.60
CA ASP A 2 -37.01 -28.66 11.90
C ASP A 2 -36.39 -27.80 10.79
N SER A 3 -37.03 -27.75 9.63
CA SER A 3 -36.58 -26.95 8.50
C SER A 3 -36.36 -25.48 8.88
N ALA A 4 -37.17 -24.97 9.82
CA ALA A 4 -36.99 -23.64 10.41
C ALA A 4 -35.63 -23.45 11.10
N ILE A 5 -35.17 -24.44 11.88
CA ILE A 5 -33.89 -24.37 12.60
C ILE A 5 -32.73 -24.37 11.58
N LEU A 6 -32.83 -25.18 10.52
CA LEU A 6 -31.84 -25.19 9.44
C LEU A 6 -31.71 -23.82 8.77
N TRP A 7 -32.82 -23.17 8.41
CA TRP A 7 -32.79 -21.84 7.79
C TRP A 7 -32.21 -20.77 8.71
N VAL A 8 -32.50 -20.83 10.01
CA VAL A 8 -31.90 -19.92 11.01
C VAL A 8 -30.38 -20.09 11.08
N LEU A 9 -29.89 -21.33 11.14
CA LEU A 9 -28.45 -21.60 11.17
C LEU A 9 -27.75 -21.13 9.88
N VAL A 10 -28.37 -21.34 8.71
CA VAL A 10 -27.84 -20.85 7.43
C VAL A 10 -27.78 -19.32 7.41
N ALA A 11 -28.85 -18.64 7.82
CA ALA A 11 -28.85 -17.18 7.90
C ALA A 11 -27.77 -16.66 8.85
N LEU A 12 -27.59 -17.30 10.02
CA LEU A 12 -26.54 -16.95 10.97
C LEU A 12 -25.13 -17.11 10.36
N MET A 13 -24.88 -18.21 9.65
CA MET A 13 -23.59 -18.42 8.97
C MET A 13 -23.32 -17.36 7.90
N ILE A 14 -24.33 -16.95 7.13
CA ILE A 14 -24.19 -15.89 6.12
C ILE A 14 -23.83 -14.57 6.79
N VAL A 15 -24.50 -14.21 7.88
CA VAL A 15 -24.20 -12.98 8.63
C VAL A 15 -22.75 -13.01 9.13
N ILE A 16 -22.33 -14.10 9.77
CA ILE A 16 -20.95 -14.26 10.24
C ILE A 16 -19.95 -14.18 9.07
N GLY A 17 -20.24 -14.85 7.96
CA GLY A 17 -19.41 -14.82 6.75
C GLY A 17 -19.23 -13.41 6.20
N ILE A 18 -20.30 -12.61 6.13
CA ILE A 18 -20.23 -11.20 5.70
C ILE A 18 -19.33 -10.39 6.64
N PHE A 19 -19.41 -10.60 7.96
CA PHE A 19 -18.53 -9.91 8.90
C PHE A 19 -17.06 -10.28 8.69
N LEU A 20 -16.76 -11.57 8.48
CA LEU A 20 -15.39 -12.04 8.21
C LEU A 20 -14.84 -11.50 6.89
N LEU A 21 -15.65 -11.45 5.84
CA LEU A 21 -15.28 -10.89 4.54
C LEU A 21 -14.89 -9.40 4.63
N ARG A 22 -15.43 -8.66 5.60
CA ARG A 22 -15.12 -7.24 5.78
C ARG A 22 -13.84 -6.97 6.56
N ILE A 23 -13.24 -7.96 7.21
CA ILE A 23 -12.03 -7.78 8.03
C ILE A 23 -10.90 -7.08 7.26
N PRO A 24 -10.47 -7.56 6.06
CA PRO A 24 -9.37 -6.93 5.33
C PRO A 24 -9.66 -5.46 4.97
N ILE A 25 -10.91 -5.16 4.61
CA ILE A 25 -11.37 -3.81 4.25
C ILE A 25 -11.31 -2.87 5.46
N ILE A 26 -11.73 -3.35 6.64
CA ILE A 26 -11.69 -2.55 7.87
C ILE A 26 -10.24 -2.25 8.25
N ILE A 27 -9.33 -3.22 8.14
CA ILE A 27 -7.91 -3.04 8.41
C ILE A 27 -7.33 -1.97 7.46
N ALA A 28 -7.57 -2.11 6.16
CA ALA A 28 -7.07 -1.17 5.15
C ALA A 28 -7.54 0.27 5.41
N LYS A 29 -8.82 0.46 5.74
CA LYS A 29 -9.37 1.77 6.08
C LYS A 29 -8.79 2.35 7.37
N LYS A 30 -8.66 1.54 8.42
CA LYS A 30 -8.04 1.98 9.69
C LYS A 30 -6.58 2.37 9.53
N ARG A 31 -5.89 1.79 8.54
CA ARG A 31 -4.50 2.13 8.20
C ARG A 31 -4.37 3.31 7.23
N ASN A 32 -5.47 3.98 6.87
CA ASN A 32 -5.49 5.08 5.90
C ASN A 32 -4.76 4.74 4.58
N MET A 33 -4.93 3.51 4.10
CA MET A 33 -4.36 3.11 2.80
C MET A 33 -4.91 3.97 1.66
N PRO A 34 -4.13 4.11 0.55
CA PRO A 34 -4.61 4.75 -0.66
C PRO A 34 -5.96 4.19 -1.12
N SER A 35 -6.83 5.04 -1.66
CA SER A 35 -8.19 4.62 -2.06
C SER A 35 -8.18 3.52 -3.14
N GLY A 36 -7.13 3.46 -3.97
CA GLY A 36 -6.88 2.37 -4.91
C GLY A 36 -6.71 1.02 -4.22
N ASP A 37 -5.79 0.95 -3.25
CA ASP A 37 -5.52 -0.27 -2.47
C ASP A 37 -6.74 -0.76 -1.70
N VAL A 38 -7.48 0.17 -1.06
CA VAL A 38 -8.72 -0.18 -0.35
C VAL A 38 -9.74 -0.80 -1.31
N THR A 39 -9.80 -0.30 -2.56
CA THR A 39 -10.69 -0.83 -3.60
C THR A 39 -10.25 -2.22 -4.04
N ILE A 40 -8.96 -2.42 -4.28
CA ILE A 40 -8.38 -3.73 -4.63
C ILE A 40 -8.66 -4.75 -3.53
N ILE A 41 -8.36 -4.42 -2.27
CA ILE A 41 -8.63 -5.27 -1.10
C ILE A 41 -10.11 -5.61 -1.01
N ALA A 42 -11.01 -4.65 -1.28
CA ALA A 42 -12.45 -4.91 -1.28
C ALA A 42 -12.85 -5.91 -2.37
N ILE A 43 -12.34 -5.74 -3.60
CA ILE A 43 -12.60 -6.66 -4.71
C ILE A 43 -12.07 -8.07 -4.37
N LEU A 44 -10.83 -8.21 -3.87
CA LEU A 44 -10.28 -9.51 -3.48
C LEU A 44 -11.06 -10.16 -2.34
N SER A 45 -11.53 -9.37 -1.38
CA SER A 45 -12.34 -9.87 -0.27
C SER A 45 -13.64 -10.51 -0.78
N TRP A 46 -14.36 -9.84 -1.68
CA TRP A 46 -15.58 -10.39 -2.28
C TRP A 46 -15.31 -11.53 -3.26
N ALA A 47 -14.23 -11.45 -4.04
CA ALA A 47 -13.78 -12.54 -4.91
C ALA A 47 -13.41 -13.81 -4.12
N GLY A 48 -13.05 -13.65 -2.84
CA GLY A 48 -12.82 -14.74 -1.88
C GLY A 48 -13.99 -15.69 -1.72
N LEU A 49 -15.21 -15.22 -1.97
CA LEU A 49 -16.39 -16.08 -1.95
C LEU A 49 -16.35 -17.18 -3.03
N PHE A 50 -15.72 -16.90 -4.18
CA PHE A 50 -15.63 -17.83 -5.31
C PHE A 50 -14.28 -18.54 -5.37
N PHE A 51 -13.19 -17.84 -5.02
CA PHE A 51 -11.82 -18.33 -5.20
C PHE A 51 -11.06 -18.63 -3.91
N GLY A 52 -11.66 -18.38 -2.73
CA GLY A 52 -11.15 -18.73 -1.39
C GLY A 52 -9.84 -18.05 -0.99
N ILE A 53 -8.76 -18.38 -1.69
CA ILE A 53 -7.38 -17.92 -1.46
C ILE A 53 -7.25 -16.40 -1.64
N THR A 54 -8.07 -15.80 -2.51
CA THR A 54 -8.07 -14.34 -2.74
C THR A 54 -8.41 -13.55 -1.48
N TRP A 55 -9.22 -14.08 -0.57
CA TRP A 55 -9.49 -13.45 0.74
C TRP A 55 -8.23 -13.38 1.61
N VAL A 56 -7.43 -14.46 1.62
CA VAL A 56 -6.15 -14.49 2.36
C VAL A 56 -5.17 -13.50 1.75
N GLY A 57 -5.11 -13.40 0.42
CA GLY A 57 -4.32 -12.38 -0.27
C GLY A 57 -4.73 -10.95 0.11
N ALA A 58 -6.03 -10.68 0.17
CA ALA A 58 -6.56 -9.38 0.63
C ALA A 58 -6.14 -9.07 2.07
N LEU A 59 -6.18 -10.07 2.95
CA LEU A 59 -5.79 -9.93 4.35
C LEU A 59 -4.30 -9.61 4.46
N VAL A 60 -3.43 -10.39 3.81
CA VAL A 60 -1.98 -10.14 3.79
C VAL A 60 -1.69 -8.74 3.25
N TRP A 61 -2.31 -8.34 2.14
CA TRP A 61 -2.13 -7.02 1.56
C TRP A 61 -2.61 -5.90 2.49
N SER A 62 -3.74 -6.07 3.18
CA SER A 62 -4.24 -5.08 4.15
C SER A 62 -3.26 -4.83 5.31
N ILE A 63 -2.38 -5.79 5.60
CA ILE A 63 -1.37 -5.69 6.67
C ILE A 63 -0.01 -5.23 6.11
N LEU A 64 0.44 -5.72 4.95
CA LEU A 64 1.79 -5.47 4.41
C LEU A 64 1.87 -4.47 3.24
N GLY A 65 0.76 -4.09 2.61
CA GLY A 65 0.76 -3.33 1.33
C GLY A 65 1.53 -2.02 1.39
N THR A 66 1.34 -1.21 2.44
CA THR A 66 2.02 0.10 2.53
C THR A 66 3.52 0.00 2.71
N SER A 67 4.03 -1.05 3.39
CA SER A 67 5.47 -1.24 3.60
C SER A 67 6.21 -1.64 2.32
N LEU A 68 5.53 -2.23 1.35
CA LEU A 68 6.11 -2.58 0.06
C LEU A 68 6.19 -1.36 -0.86
N GLU A 69 5.18 -0.50 -0.82
CA GLU A 69 5.14 0.72 -1.64
C GLU A 69 6.15 1.77 -1.18
N GLU A 70 6.35 1.90 0.13
CA GLU A 70 7.37 2.80 0.72
C GLU A 70 8.80 2.28 0.48
N ALA A 71 8.98 0.96 0.38
CA ALA A 71 10.23 0.35 -0.07
C ALA A 71 10.45 0.45 -1.60
N ALA A 72 9.37 0.68 -2.36
CA ALA A 72 9.38 0.80 -3.82
C ALA A 72 9.25 2.25 -4.32
N ALA A 73 9.14 3.23 -3.41
CA ALA A 73 9.12 4.64 -3.75
C ALA A 73 10.35 4.95 -4.63
N PRO A 74 10.15 5.54 -5.81
CA PRO A 74 11.19 5.65 -6.80
C PRO A 74 12.29 6.56 -6.26
N ALA A 75 13.54 6.17 -6.50
CA ALA A 75 14.77 6.93 -6.24
C ALA A 75 14.77 8.38 -6.77
N ALA A 76 13.72 8.80 -7.49
CA ALA A 76 13.46 10.15 -7.95
C ALA A 76 13.21 11.16 -6.80
N SER A 77 12.54 10.78 -5.70
CA SER A 77 12.39 11.70 -4.55
C SER A 77 13.72 11.95 -3.86
N ASP A 78 14.50 10.88 -3.67
CA ASP A 78 15.86 10.96 -3.11
C ASP A 78 16.80 11.76 -4.00
N ALA A 79 16.70 11.60 -5.33
CA ALA A 79 17.51 12.37 -6.27
C ALA A 79 17.20 13.87 -6.21
N LEU A 80 15.91 14.25 -6.12
CA LEU A 80 15.52 15.66 -5.99
C LEU A 80 15.96 16.27 -4.66
N GLU A 81 15.83 15.52 -3.56
CA GLU A 81 16.26 15.96 -2.23
C GLU A 81 17.80 16.05 -2.14
N ALA A 82 18.51 15.13 -2.78
CA ALA A 82 19.97 15.17 -2.91
C ALA A 82 20.44 16.38 -3.74
N ILE A 83 19.74 16.73 -4.83
CA ILE A 83 20.04 17.95 -5.61
C ILE A 83 19.84 19.20 -4.75
N ARG A 84 18.80 19.24 -3.90
CA ARG A 84 18.53 20.36 -2.99
C ARG A 84 19.63 20.53 -1.94
N LYS A 85 20.06 19.44 -1.29
CA LYS A 85 21.19 19.45 -0.34
C LYS A 85 22.50 19.84 -1.00
N LEU A 86 22.72 19.39 -2.25
CA LEU A 86 23.90 19.76 -3.02
C LEU A 86 23.96 21.28 -3.28
N SER A 87 22.81 21.92 -3.54
CA SER A 87 22.72 23.38 -3.71
C SER A 87 23.04 24.12 -2.41
N GLU A 88 22.53 23.64 -1.28
CA GLU A 88 22.84 24.25 0.03
C GLU A 88 24.33 24.18 0.38
N LEU A 89 25.00 23.05 0.08
CA LEU A 89 26.44 22.92 0.31
C LEU A 89 27.26 23.84 -0.59
N HIS A 90 26.80 24.07 -1.83
CA HIS A 90 27.40 25.02 -2.75
C HIS A 90 27.22 26.46 -2.25
N ASP A 91 26.01 26.83 -1.82
CA ASP A 91 25.69 28.17 -1.32
C ASP A 91 26.42 28.47 0.00
N GLN A 92 26.76 27.45 0.78
CA GLN A 92 27.62 27.53 1.97
C GLN A 92 29.12 27.64 1.63
N GLY A 93 29.50 27.53 0.36
CA GLY A 93 30.89 27.58 -0.10
C GLY A 93 31.73 26.36 0.28
N LEU A 94 31.09 25.26 0.68
CA LEU A 94 31.76 24.02 1.10
C LEU A 94 32.22 23.16 -0.09
N ILE A 95 31.64 23.39 -1.27
CA ILE A 95 32.01 22.72 -2.52
C ILE A 95 32.18 23.75 -3.63
N THR A 96 33.03 23.43 -4.59
CA THR A 96 33.29 24.31 -5.73
C THR A 96 32.21 24.16 -6.81
N GLU A 97 32.02 25.20 -7.64
CA GLU A 97 31.07 25.19 -8.77
C GLU A 97 31.28 23.99 -9.70
N SER A 98 32.54 23.60 -9.93
CA SER A 98 32.88 22.42 -10.74
C SER A 98 32.40 21.11 -10.13
N GLU A 99 32.55 20.95 -8.81
CA GLU A 99 32.11 19.74 -8.10
C GLU A 99 30.58 19.67 -8.00
N PHE A 100 29.93 20.83 -7.85
CA PHE A 100 28.48 20.95 -7.86
C PHE A 100 27.90 20.53 -9.21
N ALA A 101 28.41 21.08 -10.31
CA ALA A 101 27.94 20.79 -11.66
C ALA A 101 28.08 19.29 -12.03
N GLU A 102 29.20 18.66 -11.66
CA GLU A 102 29.45 17.25 -11.94
C GLU A 102 28.50 16.32 -11.16
N LYS A 103 28.33 16.58 -9.86
CA LYS A 103 27.43 15.79 -8.99
C LYS A 103 25.96 16.00 -9.36
N ARG A 104 25.57 17.23 -9.71
CA ARG A 104 24.21 17.55 -10.15
C ARG A 104 23.84 16.84 -11.45
N ARG A 105 24.74 16.82 -12.45
CA ARG A 105 24.53 16.09 -13.71
C ARG A 105 24.30 14.59 -13.45
N LYS A 106 25.13 13.98 -12.61
CA LYS A 106 25.03 12.57 -12.24
C LYS A 106 23.72 12.22 -11.51
N LEU A 107 23.19 13.16 -10.72
CA LEU A 107 21.90 13.00 -10.03
C LEU A 107 20.72 13.18 -11.00
N LEU A 108 20.81 14.09 -11.99
CA LEU A 108 19.79 14.25 -13.02
C LEU A 108 19.69 13.06 -13.97
N GLU A 109 20.80 12.38 -14.27
CA GLU A 109 20.79 11.16 -15.10
C GLU A 109 20.09 9.96 -14.44
N ARG A 110 19.81 10.06 -13.12
CA ARG A 110 19.14 9.01 -12.34
C ARG A 110 17.62 9.22 -12.24
N ILE A 111 17.10 10.30 -12.82
CA ILE A 111 15.68 10.68 -12.87
C ILE A 111 15.16 10.39 -14.29
#